data_AF-A0ABD3QUU9-F1
#
_entry.id   AF-A0ABD3QUU9-F1
#
_cell.length_a   1.000
_cell.length_b   1.000
_cell.length_c   1.000
_cell.angle_alpha   90.00
_cell.angle_beta   90.00
_cell.angle_gamma   90.00
#
_symmetry.space_group_name_H-M   'P 1'
#
loop_
_entity.id
_entity.type
_entity.pdbx_description
1 polymer ?
#
loop_
_entity_poly.entity_id
_entity_poly.type
_entity_poly.pdbx_seq_one_letter_code
_entity_poly.pdbx_strand_id
1 'polypeptide(L)'
;MRLVVPSLAVDLDRHLYERKRRAAKASSAKKRGGGGAISDRPLKEYKFRAGIADHDLRRKTNGMLEYLGRGHAVRVTLTARQRSLKDDADAISTTLDRVRELVGDKAVEARGMKANDRNSYGSLLLHPSKK
;
A
#
# COMPACT_ATOMS: atom_id res chain seq x y z
N MET A 1 -16.88 10.85 -66.44
CA MET A 1 -16.30 9.84 -65.53
C MET A 1 -16.53 10.29 -64.09
N ARG A 2 -17.31 9.55 -63.28
CA ARG A 2 -17.46 9.81 -61.84
C ARG A 2 -16.56 8.82 -61.10
N LEU A 3 -15.57 9.34 -60.38
CA LEU A 3 -14.71 8.57 -59.49
C LEU A 3 -15.53 8.19 -58.23
N VAL A 4 -15.76 6.90 -58.02
CA VAL A 4 -16.32 6.38 -56.77
C VAL A 4 -15.15 6.21 -55.81
N VAL A 5 -15.10 7.05 -54.78
CA VAL A 5 -14.14 6.91 -53.67
C VAL A 5 -14.73 5.88 -52.70
N PRO A 6 -14.11 4.72 -52.46
CA PRO A 6 -14.62 3.77 -51.48
C PRO A 6 -14.42 4.36 -50.08
N SER A 7 -15.51 4.64 -49.38
CA SER A 7 -15.45 5.01 -47.98
C SER A 7 -14.99 3.78 -47.18
N LEU A 8 -13.80 3.86 -46.58
CA LEU A 8 -13.36 2.92 -45.55
C LEU A 8 -14.21 3.15 -44.30
N ALA A 9 -15.44 2.62 -44.31
CA ALA A 9 -16.27 2.54 -43.13
C ALA A 9 -15.64 1.51 -42.19
N VAL A 10 -14.72 1.98 -41.34
CA VAL A 10 -14.26 1.19 -40.20
C VAL A 10 -15.49 0.96 -39.32
N ASP A 11 -15.81 -0.30 -39.06
CA ASP A 11 -16.81 -0.70 -38.08
C ASP A 11 -16.47 -0.03 -36.74
N LEU A 12 -17.19 1.06 -36.45
CA LEU A 12 -16.88 1.97 -35.35
C LEU A 12 -17.01 1.23 -34.01
N ASP A 13 -18.01 0.36 -33.90
CA ASP A 13 -18.26 -0.43 -32.71
C ASP A 13 -17.14 -1.43 -32.47
N ARG A 14 -16.70 -2.12 -33.52
CA ARG A 14 -15.54 -3.02 -33.46
C ARG A 14 -14.27 -2.27 -33.06
N HIS A 15 -14.03 -1.09 -33.62
CA HIS A 15 -12.85 -0.29 -33.30
C HIS A 15 -12.87 0.23 -31.85
N LEU A 16 -14.03 0.69 -31.37
CA LEU A 16 -14.22 1.11 -29.97
C LEU A 16 -14.06 -0.06 -29.01
N TYR A 17 -14.58 -1.24 -29.36
CA TYR A 17 -14.42 -2.47 -28.59
C TYR A 17 -12.94 -2.88 -28.50
N GLU A 18 -12.21 -2.87 -29.60
CA GLU A 18 -10.78 -3.19 -29.63
C GLU A 18 -9.95 -2.21 -28.78
N ARG A 19 -10.24 -0.90 -28.85
CA ARG A 19 -9.58 0.10 -28.00
C ARG A 19 -9.85 -0.15 -26.52
N LYS A 20 -11.11 -0.39 -26.14
CA LYS A 20 -11.48 -0.72 -24.75
C LYS A 20 -10.79 -2.01 -24.28
N ARG A 21 -10.76 -3.05 -25.11
CA ARG A 21 -10.10 -4.33 -24.81
C ARG A 21 -8.59 -4.17 -24.62
N ARG A 22 -7.92 -3.38 -25.48
CA ARG A 22 -6.49 -3.07 -25.36
C ARG A 22 -6.19 -2.27 -24.09
N ALA A 23 -7.00 -1.26 -23.77
CA ALA A 23 -6.87 -0.48 -22.53
C ALA A 23 -7.07 -1.34 -21.26
N ALA A 24 -8.04 -2.26 -21.27
CA ALA A 24 -8.28 -3.20 -20.17
C ALA A 24 -7.13 -4.22 -20.00
N LYS A 25 -6.54 -4.69 -21.10
CA LYS A 25 -5.35 -5.56 -21.07
C LYS A 25 -4.12 -4.81 -20.54
N ALA A 26 -3.89 -3.57 -20.97
CA ALA A 26 -2.79 -2.76 -20.47
C ALA A 26 -2.93 -2.45 -18.96
N SER A 27 -4.13 -2.12 -18.48
CA SER A 27 -4.36 -1.85 -17.05
C SER A 27 -4.27 -3.11 -16.17
N SER A 28 -4.74 -4.25 -16.67
CA SER A 28 -4.60 -5.53 -15.96
C SER A 28 -3.15 -6.03 -15.93
N ALA A 29 -2.38 -5.83 -17.00
CA ALA A 29 -0.94 -6.08 -17.02
C ALA A 29 -0.18 -5.16 -16.04
N LYS A 30 -0.53 -3.87 -15.99
CA LYS A 30 0.00 -2.89 -15.01
C LYS A 30 -0.29 -3.31 -13.56
N LYS A 31 -1.51 -3.81 -13.28
CA LYS A 31 -1.89 -4.35 -11.97
C LYS A 31 -1.12 -5.61 -11.57
N ARG A 32 -0.85 -6.52 -12.51
CA ARG A 32 -0.22 -7.83 -12.26
C ARG A 32 1.31 -7.78 -12.24
N GLY A 33 1.93 -6.91 -13.04
CA GLY A 33 3.37 -6.88 -13.28
C GLY A 33 4.19 -5.96 -12.37
N GLY A 34 3.65 -5.51 -11.23
CA GLY A 34 4.42 -4.66 -10.31
C GLY A 34 4.60 -3.19 -10.79
N GLY A 35 4.59 -2.93 -12.10
CA GLY A 35 4.80 -1.61 -12.68
C GLY A 35 3.58 -0.70 -12.57
N GLY A 36 3.64 0.29 -11.68
CA GLY A 36 2.66 1.37 -11.53
C GLY A 36 3.10 2.32 -10.42
N ALA A 37 2.60 3.54 -10.41
CA ALA A 37 2.92 4.45 -9.31
C ALA A 37 2.34 3.87 -8.01
N ILE A 38 3.00 4.09 -6.87
CA ILE A 38 2.48 3.64 -5.57
C ILE A 38 1.07 4.22 -5.33
N SER A 39 0.82 5.44 -5.81
CA SER A 39 -0.48 6.11 -5.79
C SER A 39 -1.58 5.43 -6.62
N ASP A 40 -1.23 4.61 -7.61
CA ASP A 40 -2.20 3.87 -8.42
C ASP A 40 -2.84 2.72 -7.62
N ARG A 41 -2.25 2.35 -6.48
CA ARG A 41 -2.71 1.25 -5.63
C ARG A 41 -3.38 1.78 -4.36
N PRO A 42 -4.44 1.12 -3.89
CA PRO A 42 -5.10 1.52 -2.66
C PRO A 42 -4.16 1.36 -1.46
N LEU A 43 -4.10 2.40 -0.63
CA LEU A 43 -3.43 2.39 0.66
C LEU A 43 -4.02 1.30 1.55
N LYS A 44 -3.16 0.48 2.15
CA LYS A 44 -3.56 -0.52 3.15
C LYS A 44 -3.29 0.01 4.54
N GLU A 45 -4.20 -0.22 5.48
CA GLU A 45 -4.02 0.20 6.87
C GLU A 45 -3.98 -1.01 7.80
N TYR A 46 -3.00 -1.01 8.69
CA TYR A 46 -2.84 -2.01 9.74
C TYR A 46 -2.82 -1.34 11.10
N LYS A 47 -3.68 -1.84 12.00
CA LYS A 47 -3.85 -1.29 13.34
C LYS A 47 -3.25 -2.24 14.37
N PHE A 48 -2.41 -1.69 15.23
CA PHE A 48 -1.76 -2.39 16.33
C PHE A 48 -2.12 -1.75 17.66
N ARG A 49 -2.03 -2.56 18.72
CA ARG A 49 -2.03 -2.06 20.09
C ARG A 49 -0.58 -1.93 20.55
N ALA A 50 -0.28 -0.88 21.31
CA ALA A 50 0.99 -0.77 22.00
C ALA A 50 1.16 -1.94 22.99
N GLY A 51 2.35 -2.53 23.06
CA GLY A 51 2.61 -3.70 23.90
C GLY A 51 2.00 -5.01 23.36
N ILE A 52 1.73 -5.08 22.05
CA ILE A 52 1.27 -6.30 21.39
C ILE A 52 2.30 -7.45 21.54
N ALA A 53 1.78 -8.67 21.75
CA ALA A 53 2.60 -9.86 21.84
C ALA A 53 3.38 -10.12 20.55
N ASP A 54 4.60 -10.64 20.68
CA ASP A 54 5.52 -10.84 19.55
C ASP A 54 4.93 -11.69 18.43
N HIS A 55 4.26 -12.80 18.78
CA HIS A 55 3.62 -13.66 17.80
C HIS A 55 2.54 -12.94 16.96
N ASP A 56 1.67 -12.12 17.59
CA ASP A 56 0.65 -11.37 16.84
C ASP A 56 1.26 -10.23 16.01
N LEU A 57 2.32 -9.59 16.53
CA LEU A 57 3.09 -8.60 15.81
C LEU A 57 3.67 -9.21 14.53
N ARG A 58 4.42 -10.31 14.62
CA ARG A 58 5.03 -11.02 13.48
C ARG A 58 3.98 -11.45 12.46
N ARG A 59 2.87 -12.03 12.91
CA ARG A 59 1.77 -12.45 12.02
C ARG A 59 1.21 -11.28 11.20
N LYS A 60 0.93 -10.15 11.85
CA LYS A 60 0.40 -8.96 11.17
C LYS A 60 1.42 -8.31 10.25
N THR A 61 2.68 -8.21 10.68
CA THR A 61 3.77 -7.68 9.86
C THR A 61 4.01 -8.53 8.62
N ASN A 62 3.95 -9.86 8.73
CA ASN A 62 4.01 -10.74 7.55
C ASN A 62 2.89 -10.44 6.56
N GLY A 63 1.66 -10.23 7.03
CA GLY A 63 0.55 -9.79 6.18
C GLY A 63 0.81 -8.44 5.49
N MET A 64 1.42 -7.48 6.20
CA MET A 64 1.82 -6.20 5.60
C MET A 64 2.86 -6.38 4.49
N LEU A 65 3.86 -7.24 4.72
CA LEU A 65 4.92 -7.53 3.75
C LEU A 65 4.39 -8.09 2.44
N GLU A 66 3.32 -8.88 2.46
CA GLU A 66 2.68 -9.35 1.22
C GLU A 66 2.10 -8.21 0.38
N TYR A 67 1.55 -7.17 1.02
CA TYR A 67 1.02 -6.00 0.31
C TYR A 67 2.14 -5.07 -0.17
N LEU A 68 3.20 -4.92 0.62
CA LEU A 68 4.42 -4.21 0.20
C LEU A 68 5.08 -4.94 -0.99
N GLY A 69 5.14 -6.27 -0.99
CA GLY A 69 5.64 -7.06 -2.12
C GLY A 69 4.79 -6.91 -3.39
N ARG A 70 3.47 -6.73 -3.22
CA ARG A 70 2.54 -6.34 -4.31
C ARG A 70 2.62 -4.85 -4.67
N GLY A 71 3.49 -4.11 -3.98
CA GLY A 71 3.82 -2.69 -4.14
C GLY A 71 2.71 -1.72 -3.72
N HIS A 72 1.89 -2.08 -2.75
CA HIS A 72 0.99 -1.14 -2.06
C HIS A 72 1.76 -0.30 -1.04
N ALA A 73 1.35 0.96 -0.83
CA ALA A 73 1.70 1.66 0.40
C ALA A 73 0.92 1.07 1.58
N VAL A 74 1.55 1.05 2.76
CA VAL A 74 0.96 0.57 4.00
C VAL A 74 1.07 1.65 5.08
N ARG A 75 -0.06 2.04 5.67
CA ARG A 75 -0.13 2.86 6.87
C ARG A 75 -0.24 1.95 8.09
N VAL A 76 0.73 2.07 8.98
CA VAL A 76 0.72 1.45 10.30
C VAL A 76 0.17 2.47 11.29
N THR A 77 -0.83 2.06 12.06
CA THR A 77 -1.44 2.87 13.11
C THR A 77 -1.33 2.13 14.43
N LEU A 78 -0.79 2.78 15.44
CA LEU A 78 -0.65 2.26 16.80
C LEU A 78 -1.51 3.04 17.77
N THR A 79 -2.13 2.31 18.69
CA THR A 79 -2.93 2.90 19.76
C THR A 79 -2.58 2.26 21.09
N ALA A 80 -2.39 3.05 22.12
CA ALA A 80 -2.14 2.57 23.47
C ALA A 80 -3.38 2.75 24.34
N ARG A 81 -3.56 1.86 25.32
CA ARG A 81 -4.51 2.10 26.41
C ARG A 81 -3.82 2.96 27.46
N GLN A 82 -4.56 3.85 28.11
CA GLN A 82 -4.01 4.73 29.13
C GLN A 82 -3.33 3.96 30.28
N ARG A 83 -3.87 2.79 30.66
CA ARG A 83 -3.23 1.93 31.66
C ARG A 83 -1.86 1.44 31.19
N SER A 84 -1.77 0.93 29.96
CA SER A 84 -0.50 0.49 29.37
C SER A 84 0.53 1.62 29.29
N LEU A 85 0.10 2.87 29.06
CA LEU A 85 1.01 4.02 29.05
C LEU A 85 1.53 4.41 30.44
N LYS A 86 0.80 4.07 31.51
CA LYS A 86 1.31 4.25 32.87
C LYS A 86 2.38 3.23 33.20
N ASP A 87 2.22 2.01 32.69
CA ASP A 87 3.17 0.92 32.90
C ASP A 87 4.41 1.09 31.99
N ASP A 88 4.20 1.60 30.76
CA ASP A 88 5.25 1.85 29.76
C ASP A 88 4.86 3.06 28.87
N ALA A 89 5.47 4.21 29.15
CA ALA A 89 5.22 5.46 28.43
C ALA A 89 5.72 5.42 26.97
N ASP A 90 6.69 4.55 26.68
CA ASP A 90 7.34 4.39 25.38
C ASP A 90 6.79 3.20 24.60
N ALA A 91 5.66 2.63 25.03
CA ALA A 91 5.07 1.45 24.40
C ALA A 91 4.76 1.67 22.90
N ILE A 92 4.43 2.90 22.49
CA ILE A 92 4.17 3.23 21.08
C ILE A 92 5.47 3.23 20.27
N SER A 93 6.50 3.96 20.70
CA SER A 93 7.80 4.04 20.01
C SER A 93 8.43 2.65 19.93
N THR A 94 8.50 1.95 21.06
CA THR A 94 9.03 0.57 21.13
C THR A 94 8.29 -0.36 20.16
N THR A 95 6.96 -0.28 20.08
CA THR A 95 6.22 -1.13 19.14
C THR A 95 6.46 -0.72 17.68
N LEU A 96 6.60 0.57 17.37
CA LEU A 96 6.94 1.04 16.02
C LEU A 96 8.33 0.58 15.60
N ASP A 97 9.30 0.66 16.49
CA ASP A 97 10.68 0.23 16.21
C ASP A 97 10.74 -1.27 15.94
N ARG A 98 10.00 -2.07 16.71
CA ARG A 98 9.85 -3.51 16.41
C ARG A 98 9.18 -3.77 15.05
N VAL A 99 8.21 -2.94 14.64
CA VAL A 99 7.64 -3.04 13.28
C VAL A 99 8.69 -2.71 12.22
N ARG A 100 9.51 -1.67 12.44
CA ARG A 100 10.58 -1.26 11.52
C ARG A 100 11.60 -2.38 11.34
N GLU A 101 12.06 -2.97 12.43
CA GLU A 101 13.00 -4.10 12.41
C GLU A 101 12.44 -5.29 11.63
N LEU A 102 11.18 -5.65 11.86
CA LEU A 102 10.53 -6.77 11.17
C LEU A 102 10.29 -6.50 9.68
N VAL A 103 10.07 -5.25 9.30
CA VAL A 103 9.90 -4.85 7.91
C VAL A 103 11.25 -4.81 7.18
N GLY A 104 12.30 -4.32 7.84
CA GLY A 104 13.66 -4.21 7.32
C GLY A 104 13.71 -3.47 5.97
N ASP A 105 14.57 -3.94 5.08
CA ASP A 105 14.84 -3.29 3.78
C ASP A 105 13.72 -3.44 2.74
N LYS A 106 12.61 -4.11 3.10
CA LYS A 106 11.48 -4.34 2.19
C LYS A 106 10.61 -3.11 2.02
N ALA A 107 10.73 -2.13 2.91
CA ALA A 107 10.01 -0.87 2.82
C ALA A 107 10.92 0.33 3.13
N VAL A 108 10.51 1.48 2.62
CA VAL A 108 11.09 2.78 2.95
C VAL A 108 10.03 3.60 3.67
N GLU A 109 10.42 4.30 4.73
CA GLU A 109 9.52 5.22 5.42
C GLU A 109 9.27 6.45 4.55
N ALA A 110 8.05 6.58 4.05
CA ALA A 110 7.65 7.76 3.28
C ALA A 110 7.30 8.94 4.19
N ARG A 111 6.79 8.63 5.39
CA ARG A 111 6.53 9.60 6.45
C ARG A 111 6.80 8.93 7.78
N GLY A 112 7.77 9.49 8.50
CA GLY A 112 8.20 8.98 9.80
C GLY A 112 7.10 9.04 10.87
N MET A 113 7.41 8.42 12.01
CA MET A 113 6.54 8.33 13.17
C MET A 113 5.92 9.68 13.54
N LYS A 114 4.59 9.72 13.56
CA LYS A 114 3.83 10.83 14.16
C LYS A 114 3.11 10.33 15.41
N ALA A 115 3.72 10.55 16.57
CA ALA A 115 3.04 10.41 17.84
C ALA A 115 2.16 11.64 18.12
N ASN A 116 1.11 11.48 18.91
CA ASN A 116 0.36 12.60 19.48
C ASN A 116 0.98 13.04 20.83
N ASP A 117 0.62 14.22 21.32
CA ASP A 117 1.16 14.79 22.58
C ASP A 117 0.95 13.89 23.81
N ARG A 118 0.01 12.94 23.73
CA ARG A 118 -0.34 12.02 24.81
C ARG A 118 0.34 10.64 24.68
N ASN A 119 1.20 10.44 23.69
CA ASN A 119 1.81 9.15 23.33
C ASN A 119 0.81 7.98 23.23
N SER A 120 -0.46 8.28 22.97
CA SER A 120 -1.54 7.28 22.91
C SER A 120 -1.86 6.83 21.50
N TYR A 121 -1.33 7.55 20.52
CA TYR A 121 -1.50 7.29 19.11
C TYR A 121 -0.17 7.50 18.39
N GLY A 122 0.19 6.58 17.50
CA GLY A 122 1.33 6.69 16.61
C GLY A 122 0.93 6.24 15.21
N SER A 123 1.56 6.82 14.17
CA SER A 123 1.39 6.32 12.81
C SER A 123 2.68 6.40 12.01
N LEU A 124 2.84 5.45 11.07
CA LEU A 124 3.96 5.33 10.16
C LEU A 124 3.44 5.01 8.75
N LEU A 125 3.98 5.67 7.73
CA LEU A 125 3.67 5.37 6.33
C LEU A 125 4.86 4.68 5.67
N LEU A 126 4.63 3.46 5.21
CA LEU A 126 5.60 2.60 4.55
C LEU A 126 5.30 2.53 3.06
N HIS A 127 6.31 2.79 2.25
CA HIS A 127 6.32 2.53 0.82
C HIS A 127 7.14 1.27 0.52
N PRO A 128 6.76 0.49 -0.49
CA PRO A 128 7.58 -0.64 -0.91
C PRO A 128 8.96 -0.14 -1.36
N SER A 129 10.01 -0.83 -0.92
CA SER A 129 11.37 -0.54 -1.37
C SER A 129 11.50 -0.89 -2.86
N LYS A 130 12.11 0.00 -3.63
CA LYS A 130 12.49 -0.30 -5.02
C LYS A 130 13.72 -1.21 -4.94
N LYS A 131 13.52 -2.52 -5.07
CA LYS A 131 14.62 -3.40 -5.45
C LYS A 131 15.09 -3.09 -6.87
#